data_AF-A0A961VD69-F1
#
_entry.id   AF-A0A961VD69-F1
#
_cell.length_a   1.000
_cell.length_b   1.000
_cell.length_c   1.000
_cell.angle_alpha   90.00
_cell.angle_beta   90.00
_cell.angle_gamma   90.00
#
_symmetry.space_group_name_H-M   'P 1'
#
loop_
_entity.id
_entity.type
_entity.pdbx_description
1 polymer ?
#
loop_
_entity_poly.entity_id
_entity_poly.type
_entity_poly.pdbx_seq_one_letter_code
_entity_poly.pdbx_strand_id
1 'polypeptide(L)' 'GLEDSLWSGPGKLAETNAEQVALARQIIEGLGRQVATPDEAREMLALKGPDNVNF' A
#
# COMPACT_ATOMS: atom_id res chain seq x y z
N GLY A 1 3.72 6.69 1.88
CA GLY A 1 3.89 6.21 3.28
C GLY A 1 4.51 7.32 4.11
N LEU A 2 4.98 7.01 5.32
CA LEU A 2 5.67 7.97 6.21
C LEU A 2 6.95 8.52 5.58
N GLU A 3 7.54 7.80 4.63
CA GLU A 3 8.62 8.26 3.76
C GLU A 3 8.24 9.53 2.97
N ASP A 4 7.00 9.62 2.48
CA ASP A 4 6.53 10.72 1.64
C ASP A 4 5.82 11.83 2.43
N SER A 5 5.09 11.44 3.49
CA SER A 5 4.27 12.36 4.28
C SER A 5 4.08 11.85 5.71
N LEU A 6 4.25 12.74 6.70
CA LEU A 6 4.04 12.44 8.11
C LEU A 6 2.58 12.52 8.57
N TRP A 7 1.63 12.81 7.67
CA TRP A 7 0.26 13.17 8.05
C TRP A 7 -0.75 12.11 7.61
N SER A 8 -1.76 11.84 8.45
CA SER A 8 -2.96 11.04 8.09
C SER A 8 -4.19 11.91 7.81
N GLY A 9 -4.05 13.23 7.97
CA GLY A 9 -5.05 14.23 7.63
C GLY A 9 -4.57 15.63 8.01
N PRO A 10 -5.32 16.68 7.68
CA PRO A 10 -4.96 18.05 8.02
C PRO A 10 -4.72 18.20 9.53
N GLY A 11 -3.48 18.54 9.92
CA GLY A 11 -3.10 18.74 11.32
C GLY A 11 -3.01 17.46 12.17
N LYS A 12 -3.12 16.27 11.57
CA LYS A 12 -2.99 14.98 12.27
C LYS A 12 -1.78 14.21 11.75
N LEU A 13 -0.77 14.04 12.61
CA LEU A 13 0.36 13.16 12.32
C LEU A 13 -0.13 11.70 12.24
N ALA A 14 0.37 10.97 11.26
CA ALA A 14 0.15 9.53 11.14
C ALA A 14 1.03 8.81 12.17
N GLU A 15 0.43 7.88 12.92
CA GLU A 15 1.17 7.11 13.93
C GLU A 15 1.90 5.92 13.30
N THR A 16 1.37 5.42 12.18
CA THR A 16 1.92 4.25 11.48
C THR A 16 1.78 4.38 9.97
N ASN A 17 2.62 3.66 9.22
CA ASN A 17 2.40 3.49 7.78
C ASN A 17 1.06 2.80 7.48
N ALA A 18 0.61 1.88 8.35
CA ALA A 18 -0.63 1.13 8.17
C ALA A 18 -1.87 2.03 8.16
N GLU A 19 -1.87 3.11 8.95
CA GLU A 19 -2.95 4.11 8.94
C GLU A 19 -3.12 4.75 7.56
N GLN A 20 -2.01 5.13 6.91
CA GLN A 20 -2.04 5.70 5.56
C GLN A 20 -2.44 4.67 4.49
N VAL A 21 -2.01 3.41 4.64
CA VAL A 21 -2.45 2.32 3.76
C VAL A 21 -3.96 2.10 3.88
N ALA A 22 -4.53 2.15 5.09
CA ALA A 22 -5.96 2.01 5.31
C ALA A 22 -6.77 3.14 4.64
N LEU A 23 -6.30 4.40 4.75
CA LEU A 23 -6.93 5.55 4.09
C LEU A 23 -6.93 5.40 2.56
N ALA A 24 -5.78 5.02 1.97
CA ALA A 24 -5.70 4.79 0.53
C ALA A 24 -6.63 3.65 0.08
N ARG A 25 -6.68 2.56 0.85
CA ARG A 25 -7.58 1.42 0.60
C ARG A 25 -9.05 1.83 0.61
N GLN A 26 -9.49 2.64 1.58
CA GLN A 26 -10.87 3.15 1.63
C GLN A 26 -11.25 3.93 0.37
N ILE A 27 -10.35 4.76 -0.15
CA ILE A 27 -10.58 5.53 -1.39
C ILE A 27 -10.72 4.58 -2.58
N ILE A 28 -9.81 3.60 -2.70
CA ILE A 28 -9.81 2.60 -3.79
C ILE A 28 -11.12 1.80 -3.77
N GLU A 29 -11.53 1.29 -2.62
CA GLU A 29 -12.76 0.51 -2.46
C GLU A 29 -14.02 1.36 -2.69
N GLY A 30 -14.02 2.63 -2.27
CA GLY A 30 -15.10 3.59 -2.56
C GLY A 30 -15.30 3.87 -4.06
N LEU A 31 -14.27 3.66 -4.88
CA LEU A 31 -14.33 3.75 -6.34
C LEU A 31 -14.74 2.41 -7.01
N GLY A 32 -15.15 1.40 -6.24
CA GLY A 32 -15.53 0.09 -6.75
C GLY A 32 -14.34 -0.76 -7.22
N ARG A 33 -13.13 -0.46 -6.74
CA ARG A 33 -11.89 -1.18 -7.07
C ARG A 33 -11.43 -2.02 -5.88
N GLN A 34 -10.45 -2.89 -6.13
CA GLN A 34 -9.82 -3.72 -5.10
C GLN A 34 -8.31 -3.51 -5.09
N VAL A 35 -7.71 -3.63 -3.90
CA VAL A 35 -6.26 -3.59 -3.72
C VAL A 35 -5.68 -4.94 -4.08
N ALA A 36 -4.68 -4.96 -4.96
CA ALA A 36 -3.98 -6.18 -5.35
C ALA A 36 -3.27 -6.82 -4.14
N THR A 37 -3.34 -8.14 -4.08
CA THR A 37 -2.48 -8.97 -3.24
C THR A 37 -1.02 -8.89 -3.72
N PRO A 38 -0.05 -9.29 -2.87
CA PRO A 38 1.34 -9.36 -3.30
C PRO A 38 1.58 -10.28 -4.51
N ASP A 39 0.83 -11.37 -4.62
CA ASP A 39 0.97 -12.31 -5.76
C ASP A 39 0.43 -11.71 -7.06
N GLU A 40 -0.75 -11.07 -7.03
CA GLU A 40 -1.27 -10.33 -8.18
C GLU A 40 -0.31 -9.22 -8.61
N ALA A 41 0.26 -8.47 -7.65
CA ALA A 41 1.24 -7.43 -7.96
C ALA A 41 2.50 -8.00 -8.63
N ARG A 42 2.97 -9.19 -8.20
CA ARG A 42 4.10 -9.89 -8.85
C ARG A 42 3.76 -10.29 -10.28
N GLU A 43 2.57 -10.82 -10.52
CA GLU A 43 2.11 -11.19 -11.86
C GLU A 43 2.04 -9.97 -12.79
N MET A 44 1.36 -8.90 -12.34
CA MET A 44 1.19 -7.66 -13.11
C MET A 44 2.53 -7.03 -13.52
N LEU A 45 3.55 -7.16 -12.68
CA LEU A 45 4.88 -6.57 -12.89
C LEU A 45 5.92 -7.58 -13.40
N ALA A 46 5.52 -8.82 -13.71
CA ALA A 46 6.41 -9.91 -14.12
C ALA A 46 7.62 -10.11 -13.18
N LEU A 47 7.39 -10.07 -11.87
CA LEU A 47 8.44 -10.21 -10.86
C LEU A 47 8.87 -11.67 -10.69
N LYS A 48 10.14 -11.84 -10.35
CA LYS A 48 10.81 -13.14 -10.18
C LYS A 48 10.23 -14.07 -9.10
N GLY A 49 9.25 -13.64 -8.31
CA GLY A 49 8.69 -14.43 -7.20
C GLY A 49 9.42 -14.21 -5.86
N PRO A 50 8.74 -14.50 -4.73
CA PRO A 50 9.24 -14.20 -3.39
C PRO A 50 10.50 -14.98 -3.01
N ASP A 51 10.65 -16.22 -3.48
CA ASP A 51 11.77 -17.10 -3.09
C ASP A 51 13.04 -16.91 -3.93
N ASN A 52 12.97 -16.14 -5.03
CA ASN A 52 14.10 -15.92 -5.95
C ASN A 52 14.92 -14.67 -5.56
N VAL A 53 15.23 -14.53 -4.28
CA VAL A 53 15.91 -13.38 -3.66
C VAL A 53 17.05 -13.86 -2.75
N ASN A 54 17.99 -12.99 -2.40
CA ASN A 54 19.18 -13.34 -1.61
C ASN A 54 19.30 -12.44 -0.37
N PHE A 55 18.35 -12.59 0.56
CA PHE A 55 18.31 -11.92 1.86
C PHE A 55 17.83 -12.88 2.95
#